data_AF-A0A0Q5QT74-F1
#
_entry.id   AF-A0A0Q5QT74-F1
#
_cell.length_a   1.000
_cell.length_b   1.000
_cell.length_c   1.000
_cell.angle_alpha   90.00
_cell.angle_beta   90.00
_cell.angle_gamma   90.00
#
_symmetry.space_group_name_H-M   'P 1'
#
loop_
_entity.id
_entity.type
_entity.pdbx_description
1 polymer ?
#
loop_
_entity_poly.entity_id
_entity_poly.type
_entity_poly.pdbx_seq_one_letter_code
_entity_poly.pdbx_strand_id
1 'polypeptide(L)'
;MVCAVTALMLGLTACGGGSPAAPVVTMPSGTTSAAAIPSIDPLRCDPSTAAPGETVTNGQGGRESALSVVADYHWAIITGRDTARATDDIATGAPMASPSLISQALEGYPPGTTYCLRMRQTRPDTVLFTLTYQPPAGGTSEYRLRATVTGAPGDVRITGAEEQ
;
A
#
# COMPACT_ATOMS: atom_id res chain seq x y z
N MET A 1 -31.94 47.32 3.97
CA MET A 1 -33.17 46.97 3.22
C MET A 1 -34.03 46.13 4.16
N VAL A 2 -35.20 46.66 4.48
CA VAL A 2 -36.18 46.13 5.43
C VAL A 2 -37.06 45.11 4.68
N CYS A 3 -37.39 43.99 5.32
CA CYS A 3 -38.77 43.48 5.42
C CYS A 3 -38.80 42.21 6.26
N ALA A 4 -39.03 42.39 7.56
CA ALA A 4 -39.82 41.44 8.33
C ALA A 4 -41.28 41.60 7.90
N VAL A 5 -41.98 40.51 7.61
CA VAL A 5 -43.45 40.48 7.67
C VAL A 5 -43.88 39.21 8.39
N THR A 6 -44.55 39.48 9.49
CA THR A 6 -45.14 38.60 10.49
C THR A 6 -46.53 38.15 10.04
N ALA A 7 -46.97 37.00 10.58
CA ALA A 7 -48.36 36.67 10.92
C ALA A 7 -49.30 36.28 9.74
N LEU A 8 -50.43 35.57 9.88
CA LEU A 8 -51.28 35.22 11.02
C LEU A 8 -52.34 34.16 10.57
N MET A 9 -52.57 33.14 11.40
CA MET A 9 -53.87 32.49 11.76
C MET A 9 -54.75 31.65 10.81
N LEU A 10 -55.52 30.79 11.52
CA LEU A 10 -56.72 29.97 11.20
C LEU A 10 -56.40 28.55 10.70
N GLY A 11 -56.85 27.44 11.30
CA GLY A 11 -57.90 27.20 12.29
C GLY A 11 -58.68 25.93 11.87
N LEU A 12 -59.20 25.19 12.87
CA LEU A 12 -60.24 24.13 12.80
C LEU A 12 -59.83 22.68 12.45
N THR A 13 -59.78 21.86 13.51
CA THR A 13 -60.56 20.62 13.72
C THR A 13 -61.02 19.79 12.52
N ALA A 14 -60.65 18.50 12.50
CA ALA A 14 -61.60 17.39 12.36
C ALA A 14 -60.94 16.03 12.66
N CYS A 15 -61.55 15.25 13.56
CA CYS A 15 -61.43 13.80 13.62
C CYS A 15 -61.85 13.19 12.28
N GLY A 16 -61.15 12.15 11.84
CA GLY A 16 -61.59 11.35 10.70
C GLY A 16 -60.65 10.19 10.45
N GLY A 17 -60.94 9.04 11.05
CA GLY A 17 -60.27 7.79 10.75
C GLY A 17 -60.49 7.39 9.29
N GLY A 18 -59.48 6.75 8.72
CA GLY A 18 -59.54 6.20 7.37
C GLY A 18 -58.13 5.94 6.89
N SER A 19 -57.62 4.72 7.13
CA SER A 19 -56.39 4.23 6.54
C SER A 19 -56.44 4.40 5.03
N PRO A 20 -55.58 5.24 4.40
CA PRO A 20 -55.34 5.14 2.98
C PRO A 20 -54.24 4.08 2.78
N ALA A 21 -54.53 3.10 1.93
CA ALA A 21 -53.55 2.14 1.46
C ALA A 21 -52.24 2.85 1.10
N ALA A 22 -51.12 2.31 1.61
CA ALA A 22 -49.79 2.82 1.30
C ALA A 22 -49.60 2.83 -0.23
N PRO A 23 -49.06 3.91 -0.82
CA PRO A 23 -48.70 3.91 -2.22
C PRO A 23 -47.57 2.88 -2.43
N VAL A 24 -47.84 1.86 -3.25
CA VAL A 24 -46.79 0.99 -3.78
C VAL A 24 -45.95 1.86 -4.71
N VAL A 25 -44.84 2.36 -4.20
CA VAL A 25 -43.79 2.97 -5.02
C VAL A 25 -43.10 1.82 -5.74
N THR A 26 -43.53 1.57 -6.97
CA THR A 26 -42.80 0.71 -7.90
C THR A 26 -41.49 1.42 -8.24
N MET A 27 -40.43 1.14 -7.48
CA MET A 27 -39.09 1.57 -7.87
C MET A 27 -38.69 0.80 -9.14
N PRO A 28 -38.24 1.49 -10.21
CA PRO A 28 -37.65 0.78 -11.33
C PRO A 28 -36.44 0.01 -10.79
N SER A 29 -36.49 -1.32 -10.88
CA SER A 29 -35.33 -2.19 -10.72
C SER A 29 -34.36 -1.90 -11.87
N GLY A 30 -33.67 -0.77 -11.79
CA GLY A 30 -32.49 -0.52 -12.57
C GLY A 30 -31.44 -1.49 -12.08
N THR A 31 -31.27 -2.60 -12.78
CA THR A 31 -30.08 -3.43 -12.69
C THR A 31 -28.90 -2.51 -13.01
N THR A 32 -28.24 -1.99 -11.98
CA THR A 32 -26.95 -1.33 -12.13
C THR A 32 -25.98 -2.41 -12.58
N SER A 33 -25.83 -2.53 -13.90
CA SER A 33 -24.72 -3.26 -14.49
C SER A 33 -23.45 -2.58 -14.00
N ALA A 34 -22.84 -3.13 -12.95
CA ALA A 34 -21.54 -2.69 -12.48
C ALA A 34 -20.60 -2.74 -13.68
N ALA A 35 -19.99 -1.59 -14.01
CA ALA A 35 -18.98 -1.54 -15.05
C ALA A 35 -17.91 -2.57 -14.70
N ALA A 36 -17.52 -3.40 -15.68
CA ALA A 36 -16.44 -4.35 -15.49
C ALA A 36 -15.19 -3.58 -15.05
N ILE A 37 -14.72 -3.86 -13.84
CA ILE A 37 -13.45 -3.30 -13.36
C ILE A 37 -12.38 -3.88 -14.30
N PRO A 38 -11.56 -3.03 -14.96
CA PRO A 38 -10.52 -3.52 -15.84
C PRO A 38 -9.61 -4.47 -15.04
N SER A 39 -9.43 -5.69 -15.55
CA SER A 39 -8.49 -6.63 -14.97
C SER A 39 -7.09 -6.07 -15.20
N ILE A 40 -6.44 -5.63 -14.13
CA ILE A 40 -5.04 -5.23 -14.14
C ILE A 40 -4.23 -6.51 -14.06
N ASP A 41 -3.40 -6.78 -15.06
CA ASP A 41 -2.43 -7.88 -14.97
C ASP A 41 -1.41 -7.52 -13.88
N PRO A 42 -1.30 -8.31 -12.80
CA PRO A 42 -0.37 -8.02 -11.73
C PRO A 42 1.08 -8.13 -12.21
N LEU A 43 1.96 -7.29 -11.65
CA LEU A 43 3.38 -7.32 -11.96
C LEU A 43 3.93 -8.73 -11.72
N ARG A 44 4.48 -9.34 -12.78
CA ARG A 44 5.11 -10.66 -12.70
C ARG A 44 6.51 -10.52 -12.08
N CYS A 45 6.80 -11.32 -11.06
CA CYS A 45 8.14 -11.46 -10.50
C CYS A 45 8.66 -12.87 -10.76
N ASP A 46 9.40 -13.02 -11.87
CA ASP A 46 9.90 -14.31 -12.33
C ASP A 46 11.38 -14.51 -11.92
N PRO A 47 11.67 -15.39 -10.95
CA PRO A 47 13.03 -15.65 -10.50
C PRO A 47 13.92 -16.27 -11.60
N SER A 48 13.35 -16.89 -12.64
CA SER A 48 14.13 -17.44 -13.75
C SER A 48 14.81 -16.37 -14.63
N THR A 49 14.42 -15.11 -14.48
CA THR A 49 15.00 -13.96 -15.20
C THR A 49 16.22 -13.35 -14.52
N ALA A 50 16.68 -13.94 -13.41
CA ALA A 50 17.86 -13.49 -12.68
C ALA A 50 19.15 -13.74 -13.48
N ALA A 51 20.00 -12.72 -13.58
CA ALA A 51 21.35 -12.92 -14.11
C ALA A 51 22.24 -13.66 -13.09
N PRO A 52 23.39 -14.23 -13.48
CA PRO A 52 24.33 -14.82 -12.54
C PRO A 52 24.72 -13.85 -11.41
N GLY A 53 24.51 -14.26 -10.16
CA GLY A 53 24.76 -13.43 -8.98
C GLY A 53 23.65 -12.42 -8.64
N GLU A 54 22.53 -12.43 -9.38
CA GLU A 54 21.31 -11.70 -9.01
C GLU A 54 20.31 -12.60 -8.29
N THR A 55 19.48 -11.97 -7.47
CA THR A 55 18.28 -12.54 -6.87
C THR A 55 17.08 -11.74 -7.33
N VAL A 56 16.06 -12.41 -7.88
CA VAL A 56 14.78 -11.80 -8.25
C VAL A 56 13.68 -12.38 -7.35
N THR A 57 12.97 -11.56 -6.59
CA THR A 57 11.98 -12.03 -5.60
C THR A 57 10.96 -10.96 -5.20
N ASN A 58 9.79 -11.41 -4.76
CA ASN A 58 8.78 -10.64 -4.05
C ASN A 58 8.40 -11.31 -2.71
N GLY A 59 9.23 -12.26 -2.26
CA GLY A 59 9.02 -13.02 -1.04
C GLY A 59 9.58 -12.32 0.21
N GLN A 60 9.22 -12.88 1.37
CA GLN A 60 9.45 -12.32 2.70
C GLN A 60 10.92 -12.20 3.13
N GLY A 61 11.89 -12.87 2.51
CA GLY A 61 13.29 -12.71 2.95
C GLY A 61 13.56 -13.14 4.40
N GLY A 62 14.49 -12.45 5.07
CA GLY A 62 14.93 -12.70 6.46
C GLY A 62 16.30 -12.07 6.77
N ARG A 63 16.94 -12.38 7.90
CA ARG A 63 18.18 -11.69 8.35
C ARG A 63 19.46 -12.49 8.23
N GLU A 64 19.42 -13.59 7.49
CA GLU A 64 20.57 -14.47 7.28
C GLU A 64 21.63 -13.85 6.34
N SER A 65 21.25 -12.87 5.52
CA SER A 65 22.12 -12.26 4.52
C SER A 65 21.72 -10.83 4.17
N ALA A 66 22.61 -10.12 3.48
CA ALA A 66 22.36 -8.78 2.96
C ALA A 66 21.14 -8.73 2.01
N LEU A 67 21.02 -9.69 1.10
CA LEU A 67 19.91 -9.75 0.15
C LEU A 67 18.59 -10.07 0.84
N SER A 68 18.62 -10.98 1.82
CA SER A 68 17.41 -11.40 2.51
C SER A 68 16.83 -10.28 3.38
N VAL A 69 17.66 -9.44 4.02
CA VAL A 69 17.14 -8.37 4.90
C VAL A 69 16.51 -7.24 4.08
N VAL A 70 17.07 -6.96 2.90
CA VAL A 70 16.46 -6.01 1.95
C VAL A 70 15.11 -6.53 1.45
N ALA A 71 15.01 -7.83 1.15
CA ALA A 71 13.73 -8.45 0.80
C ALA A 71 12.72 -8.40 1.95
N ASP A 72 13.17 -8.64 3.18
CA ASP A 72 12.31 -8.62 4.37
C ASP A 72 11.71 -7.26 4.65
N TYR A 73 12.54 -6.22 4.61
CA TYR A 73 12.09 -4.84 4.80
C TYR A 73 10.99 -4.45 3.79
N HIS A 74 11.21 -4.73 2.50
CA HIS A 74 10.23 -4.40 1.46
C HIS A 74 8.96 -5.23 1.57
N TRP A 75 9.08 -6.53 1.88
CA TRP A 75 7.91 -7.36 2.12
C TRP A 75 7.10 -6.84 3.30
N ALA A 76 7.77 -6.50 4.42
CA ALA A 76 7.14 -5.98 5.61
C ALA A 76 6.37 -4.68 5.34
N ILE A 77 6.90 -3.78 4.51
CA ILE A 77 6.20 -2.55 4.13
C ILE A 77 5.07 -2.80 3.12
N ILE A 78 5.36 -3.47 2.00
CA ILE A 78 4.47 -3.53 0.84
C ILE A 78 3.37 -4.57 1.03
N THR A 79 3.74 -5.77 1.49
CA THR A 79 2.83 -6.93 1.63
C THR A 79 2.36 -7.12 3.06
N GLY A 80 3.29 -7.29 4.00
CA GLY A 80 2.99 -7.61 5.40
C GLY A 80 2.35 -6.46 6.17
N ARG A 81 2.58 -5.22 5.73
CA ARG A 81 2.11 -3.97 6.38
C ARG A 81 2.52 -3.90 7.86
N ASP A 82 3.67 -4.46 8.19
CA ASP A 82 4.20 -4.64 9.54
C ASP A 82 5.36 -3.67 9.80
N THR A 83 5.04 -2.56 10.47
CA THR A 83 6.03 -1.52 10.79
C THR A 83 7.03 -1.97 11.83
N ALA A 84 6.65 -2.87 12.75
CA ALA A 84 7.54 -3.37 13.78
C ALA A 84 8.63 -4.23 13.13
N ARG A 85 8.24 -5.13 12.23
CA ARG A 85 9.17 -5.94 11.43
C ARG A 85 10.08 -5.08 10.56
N ALA A 86 9.50 -4.14 9.81
CA ALA A 86 10.28 -3.23 8.96
C ALA A 86 11.30 -2.43 9.78
N THR A 87 10.92 -1.94 10.97
CA THR A 87 11.83 -1.21 11.86
C THR A 87 12.92 -2.11 12.43
N ASP A 88 12.57 -3.36 12.77
CA ASP A 88 13.50 -4.34 13.32
C ASP A 88 14.52 -4.82 12.25
N ASP A 89 14.23 -4.70 10.95
CA ASP A 89 15.22 -4.93 9.88
C ASP A 89 16.25 -3.80 9.75
N ILE A 90 16.03 -2.68 10.42
CA ILE A 90 16.88 -1.49 10.35
C ILE A 90 17.79 -1.42 11.57
N ALA A 91 19.05 -1.05 11.35
CA ALA A 91 20.01 -0.86 12.42
C ALA A 91 19.56 0.26 13.36
N THR A 92 19.70 0.04 14.67
CA THR A 92 19.38 1.05 15.69
C THR A 92 20.08 2.37 15.40
N GLY A 93 19.32 3.46 15.39
CA GLY A 93 19.83 4.81 15.13
C GLY A 93 19.96 5.18 13.66
N ALA A 94 19.70 4.27 12.72
CA ALA A 94 19.66 4.63 11.31
C ALA A 94 18.45 5.54 11.01
N PRO A 95 18.63 6.64 10.24
CA PRO A 95 17.54 7.61 9.96
C PRO A 95 16.29 6.98 9.33
N MET A 96 16.47 5.92 8.55
CA MET A 96 15.38 5.20 7.86
C MET A 96 14.37 4.57 8.83
N ALA A 97 14.75 4.28 10.07
CA ALA A 97 13.86 3.75 11.10
C ALA A 97 12.88 4.80 11.68
N SER A 98 12.95 6.06 11.23
CA SER A 98 12.07 7.10 11.77
C SER A 98 10.59 6.77 11.48
N PRO A 99 9.68 6.97 12.45
CA PRO A 99 8.26 6.68 12.25
C PRO A 99 7.65 7.41 11.06
N SER A 100 8.10 8.64 10.78
CA SER A 100 7.62 9.42 9.62
C SER A 100 8.00 8.78 8.29
N LEU A 101 9.22 8.25 8.15
CA LEU A 101 9.64 7.60 6.91
C LEU A 101 8.95 6.25 6.72
N ILE A 102 8.76 5.49 7.80
CA ILE A 102 8.02 4.22 7.74
C ILE A 102 6.55 4.48 7.35
N SER A 103 5.90 5.48 7.93
CA SER A 103 4.54 5.88 7.54
C SER A 103 4.46 6.34 6.08
N GLN A 104 5.42 7.16 5.62
CA GLN A 104 5.48 7.58 4.22
C GLN A 104 5.68 6.39 3.27
N ALA A 105 6.51 5.43 3.63
CA ALA A 105 6.70 4.21 2.86
C ALA A 105 5.39 3.41 2.79
N LEU A 106 4.66 3.30 3.90
CA LEU A 106 3.36 2.65 3.89
C LEU A 106 2.35 3.37 2.98
N GLU A 107 2.26 4.69 3.06
CA GLU A 107 1.36 5.50 2.23
C GLU A 107 1.71 5.40 0.74
N GLY A 108 3.00 5.33 0.40
CA GLY A 108 3.48 5.20 -0.98
C GLY A 108 3.13 3.86 -1.65
N TYR A 109 2.88 2.82 -0.86
CA TYR A 109 2.51 1.49 -1.34
C TYR A 109 1.14 1.07 -0.78
N PRO A 110 0.02 1.45 -1.42
CA PRO A 110 -1.31 1.08 -0.92
C PRO A 110 -1.56 -0.44 -0.91
N PRO A 111 -2.52 -0.94 -0.12
CA PRO A 111 -2.87 -2.36 -0.08
C PRO A 111 -3.19 -2.92 -1.48
N GLY A 112 -2.65 -4.11 -1.79
CA GLY A 112 -2.77 -4.73 -3.11
C GLY A 112 -1.67 -4.31 -4.10
N THR A 113 -0.71 -3.48 -3.69
CA THR A 113 0.49 -3.20 -4.49
C THR A 113 1.26 -4.49 -4.76
N THR A 114 1.54 -4.75 -6.04
CA THR A 114 2.43 -5.84 -6.46
C THR A 114 3.83 -5.28 -6.67
N TYR A 115 4.86 -6.06 -6.37
CA TYR A 115 6.24 -5.62 -6.52
C TYR A 115 7.17 -6.77 -6.90
N CYS A 116 8.35 -6.42 -7.39
CA CYS A 116 9.45 -7.33 -7.65
C CYS A 116 10.77 -6.63 -7.34
N LEU A 117 11.62 -7.30 -6.56
CA LEU A 117 12.98 -6.87 -6.31
C LEU A 117 13.92 -7.65 -7.22
N ARG A 118 14.81 -6.94 -7.91
CA ARG A 118 16.00 -7.51 -8.55
C ARG A 118 17.21 -6.98 -7.81
N MET A 119 17.97 -7.86 -7.17
CA MET A 119 19.02 -7.48 -6.24
C MET A 119 20.33 -8.16 -6.59
N ARG A 120 21.44 -7.51 -6.30
CA ARG A 120 22.77 -8.11 -6.28
C ARG A 120 23.60 -7.54 -5.15
N GLN A 121 24.38 -8.39 -4.50
CA GLN A 121 25.34 -7.95 -3.50
C GLN A 121 26.65 -7.64 -4.21
N THR A 122 27.13 -6.40 -4.13
CA THR A 122 28.37 -5.97 -4.80
C THR A 122 29.56 -5.90 -3.86
N ARG A 123 29.29 -5.77 -2.55
CA ARG A 123 30.26 -5.84 -1.46
C ARG A 123 29.61 -6.52 -0.25
N PRO A 124 30.39 -6.99 0.74
CA PRO A 124 29.84 -7.60 1.95
C PRO A 124 28.76 -6.74 2.66
N ASP A 125 28.88 -5.42 2.57
CA ASP A 125 27.98 -4.44 3.19
C ASP A 125 27.04 -3.73 2.20
N THR A 126 27.10 -4.04 0.90
CA THR A 126 26.42 -3.25 -0.14
C THR A 126 25.53 -4.12 -1.02
N VAL A 127 24.25 -3.78 -1.09
CA VAL A 127 23.26 -4.38 -2.01
C VAL A 127 22.80 -3.33 -3.00
N LEU A 128 22.92 -3.61 -4.29
CA LEU A 128 22.26 -2.84 -5.34
C LEU A 128 20.97 -3.53 -5.70
N PHE A 129 19.88 -2.78 -5.77
CA PHE A 129 18.59 -3.35 -6.13
C PHE A 129 17.73 -2.42 -6.96
N THR A 130 16.88 -3.03 -7.75
CA THR A 130 15.80 -2.40 -8.48
C THR A 130 14.48 -2.85 -7.86
N LEU A 131 13.68 -1.91 -7.39
CA LEU A 131 12.31 -2.12 -6.96
C LEU A 131 11.37 -1.72 -8.09
N THR A 132 10.72 -2.70 -8.70
CA THR A 132 9.61 -2.47 -9.61
C THR A 132 8.32 -2.71 -8.83
N TYR A 133 7.38 -1.77 -8.87
CA TYR A 133 6.10 -1.93 -8.17
C TYR A 133 4.94 -1.35 -8.98
N GLN A 134 3.74 -1.84 -8.70
CA GLN A 134 2.51 -1.46 -9.37
C GLN A 134 1.36 -1.42 -8.35
N PRO A 135 0.89 -0.21 -7.98
CA PRO A 135 -0.30 -0.03 -7.17
C PRO A 135 -1.57 -0.51 -7.90
N PRO A 136 -2.65 -0.89 -7.18
CA PRO A 136 -3.89 -1.38 -7.80
C PRO A 136 -4.63 -0.40 -8.70
N ALA A 137 -4.36 0.91 -8.59
CA ALA A 137 -4.99 1.94 -9.40
C ALA A 137 -3.96 2.79 -10.15
N GLY A 138 -2.72 2.30 -10.26
CA GLY A 138 -1.58 3.04 -10.78
C GLY A 138 -0.83 2.31 -11.88
N GLY A 139 0.07 3.03 -12.53
CA GLY A 139 1.04 2.45 -13.44
C GLY A 139 2.18 1.74 -12.69
N THR A 140 3.03 1.08 -13.46
CA THR A 140 4.28 0.51 -12.96
C THR A 140 5.33 1.60 -12.79
N SER A 141 6.04 1.56 -11.66
CA SER A 141 7.16 2.44 -11.34
C SER A 141 8.39 1.59 -11.00
N GLU A 142 9.58 2.15 -11.26
CA GLU A 142 10.87 1.53 -10.97
C GLU A 142 11.75 2.49 -10.19
N TYR A 143 12.39 2.01 -9.12
CA TYR A 143 13.44 2.72 -8.40
C TYR A 143 14.72 1.89 -8.36
N ARG A 144 15.86 2.55 -8.50
CA ARG A 144 17.19 1.92 -8.40
C ARG A 144 17.88 2.44 -7.16
N LEU A 145 18.18 1.53 -6.24
CA LEU A 145 18.66 1.87 -4.93
C LEU A 145 19.95 1.12 -4.59
N ARG A 146 20.72 1.73 -3.70
CA ARG A 146 21.83 1.11 -2.99
C ARG A 146 21.47 1.04 -1.52
N ALA A 147 21.39 -0.17 -0.97
CA ALA A 147 21.30 -0.39 0.48
C ALA A 147 22.68 -0.70 1.04
N THR A 148 22.94 -0.16 2.24
CA THR A 148 24.05 -0.55 3.09
C THR A 148 23.54 -1.41 4.24
N VAL A 149 24.28 -2.46 4.59
CA VAL A 149 23.93 -3.39 5.65
C VAL A 149 25.09 -3.60 6.62
N THR A 150 24.77 -4.08 7.82
CA THR A 150 25.75 -4.46 8.84
C THR A 150 25.26 -5.70 9.60
N GLY A 151 26.11 -6.28 10.44
CA GLY A 151 25.78 -7.42 11.28
C GLY A 151 26.24 -8.77 10.72
N ALA A 152 26.11 -9.80 11.54
CA ALA A 152 26.43 -11.19 11.20
C ALA A 152 25.17 -11.90 10.66
N PRO A 153 25.30 -13.04 9.95
CA PRO A 153 24.16 -13.87 9.58
C PRO A 153 23.25 -14.17 10.78
N GLY A 154 21.95 -13.95 10.60
CA GLY A 154 20.92 -14.05 11.65
C GLY A 154 20.60 -12.72 12.34
N ASP A 155 21.47 -11.72 12.19
CA ASP A 155 21.33 -10.37 12.76
C ASP A 155 21.75 -9.27 11.76
N VAL A 156 21.60 -9.56 10.46
CA VAL A 156 21.88 -8.54 9.43
C VAL A 156 20.82 -7.44 9.50
N ARG A 157 21.26 -6.20 9.40
CA ARG A 157 20.44 -4.98 9.55
C ARG A 157 20.77 -3.97 8.45
N ILE A 158 19.76 -3.25 7.96
CA ILE A 158 19.93 -2.15 7.00
C ILE A 158 20.38 -0.89 7.75
N THR A 159 21.47 -0.27 7.32
CA THR A 159 21.96 1.00 7.89
C THR A 159 21.53 2.22 7.07
N GLY A 160 21.18 2.01 5.81
CA GLY A 160 20.69 3.07 4.92
C GLY A 160 20.29 2.53 3.55
N ALA A 161 19.50 3.31 2.83
CA ALA A 161 19.18 3.09 1.43
C ALA A 161 19.09 4.45 0.72
N GLU A 162 19.67 4.55 -0.46
CA GLU A 162 19.67 5.77 -1.27
C GLU A 162 19.43 5.46 -2.74
N GLU A 163 18.82 6.40 -3.46
CA GLU A 163 18.64 6.30 -4.90
C GLU A 163 19.99 6.45 -5.61
N GLN A 164 20.21 5.65 -6.66
CA GLN A 164 21.46 5.60 -7.43
C GLN A 164 21.55 6.68 -8.51
#